data_AF-A0AAV8SLV8-F1
#
_entry.id   AF-A0AAV8SLV8-F1
#
_cell.length_a   1.000
_cell.length_b   1.000
_cell.length_c   1.000
_cell.angle_alpha   90.00
_cell.angle_beta   90.00
_cell.angle_gamma   90.00
#
_symmetry.space_group_name_H-M   'P 1'
#
loop_
_entity.id
_entity.type
_entity.pdbx_description
1 polymer ?
#
loop_
_entity_poly.entity_id
_entity_poly.type
_entity_poly.pdbx_seq_one_letter_code
_entity_poly.pdbx_strand_id
1 'polypeptide(L)'
;MGRRSYMAFLAVIVASALFQSSIAQTNHVVGGNSGWTIPSGGSYSSWAANRKFSVGDTLVFNFQNGVHDVAQVSKADYDSCSTTNPILFVSTSPARITLNSTGEHYFLCNFTGHCSAGQKLMVNVIAASSSSPSPAPQPSSPVTPPASSPSQPPTSSVPSPSPASAPTPSSPPSPPAPSPAPSGSATTYTVLGSSGWTIPPNGAVAYRNWAANKNFKVGDVLLFNYGNGAHNVAEVTKAAYGSCSTTSPISLNTTPPTRITLKTSGEHFFICAFPGHCSAGQKLAINVSGTATAPGSSATPSPSSTPSPTSTTTPPPPGNSAPSHLGNRGLFATIFTSFVVALLY
;
A
#
# COMPACT_ATOMS: atom_id res chain seq x y z
N MET A 1 -46.10 58.04 23.87
CA MET A 1 -45.43 56.72 23.76
C MET A 1 -44.33 56.69 22.68
N GLY A 2 -44.64 56.98 21.40
CA GLY A 2 -43.81 56.72 20.21
C GLY A 2 -42.28 56.66 20.34
N ARG A 3 -41.61 57.72 20.86
CA ARG A 3 -40.13 57.75 20.99
C ARG A 3 -39.53 56.57 21.78
N ARG A 4 -40.20 56.07 22.82
CA ARG A 4 -39.72 54.90 23.59
C ARG A 4 -39.90 53.60 22.81
N SER A 5 -41.01 53.45 22.09
CA SER A 5 -41.26 52.31 21.21
C SER A 5 -40.25 52.26 20.06
N TYR A 6 -39.95 53.38 19.42
CA TYR A 6 -39.00 53.46 18.30
C TYR A 6 -37.58 53.06 18.72
N MET A 7 -37.11 53.51 19.88
CA MET A 7 -35.82 53.09 20.44
C MET A 7 -35.79 51.59 20.76
N ALA A 8 -36.88 51.01 21.26
CA ALA A 8 -36.95 49.57 21.50
C ALA A 8 -36.91 48.75 20.19
N PHE A 9 -37.62 49.19 19.15
CA PHE A 9 -37.56 48.56 17.82
C PHE A 9 -36.16 48.64 17.20
N LEU A 10 -35.48 49.80 17.29
CA LEU A 10 -34.09 49.94 16.83
C LEU A 10 -33.14 49.02 17.61
N ALA A 11 -33.29 48.91 18.93
CA ALA A 11 -32.47 48.01 19.76
C ALA A 11 -32.65 46.54 19.35
N VAL A 12 -33.86 46.10 19.02
CA VAL A 12 -34.14 44.72 18.54
C VAL A 12 -33.56 44.47 17.14
N ILE A 13 -33.56 45.48 16.25
CA ILE A 13 -32.94 45.39 14.92
C ILE A 13 -31.42 45.33 15.02
N VAL A 14 -30.80 46.13 15.88
CA VAL A 14 -29.35 46.08 16.12
C VAL A 14 -28.94 44.77 16.81
N ALA A 15 -29.72 44.29 17.78
CA ALA A 15 -29.45 43.01 18.45
C ALA A 15 -29.56 41.80 17.50
N SER A 16 -30.49 41.82 16.54
CA SER A 16 -30.60 40.75 15.54
C SER A 16 -29.49 40.81 14.47
N ALA A 17 -28.97 42.00 14.15
CA ALA A 17 -27.80 42.17 13.28
C ALA A 17 -26.45 41.70 13.87
N LEU A 18 -26.41 41.40 15.18
CA LEU A 18 -25.23 40.87 15.87
C LEU A 18 -25.14 39.33 15.87
N PHE A 19 -26.16 38.62 15.40
CA PHE A 19 -26.09 37.17 15.15
C PHE A 19 -25.37 36.85 13.83
N GLN A 20 -24.13 37.34 13.70
CA GLN A 20 -23.24 37.02 12.59
C GLN A 20 -22.63 35.64 12.83
N SER A 21 -23.39 34.61 12.47
CA SER A 21 -22.99 33.20 12.54
C SER A 21 -21.82 32.93 11.59
N SER A 22 -20.59 33.14 12.07
CA SER A 22 -19.37 32.74 11.38
C SER A 22 -19.35 31.22 11.23
N ILE A 23 -19.69 30.71 10.05
CA ILE A 23 -19.66 29.26 9.77
C ILE A 23 -18.20 28.82 9.71
N ALA A 24 -17.70 28.28 10.81
CA ALA A 24 -16.40 27.63 10.88
C ALA A 24 -16.40 26.35 10.02
N GLN A 25 -15.23 26.04 9.43
CA GLN A 25 -15.02 24.80 8.66
C GLN A 25 -15.38 23.58 9.51
N THR A 26 -16.38 22.81 9.07
CA THR A 26 -16.97 21.73 9.85
C THR A 26 -16.31 20.39 9.56
N ASN A 27 -15.94 19.65 10.61
CA ASN A 27 -15.46 18.27 10.50
C ASN A 27 -16.65 17.29 10.51
N HIS A 28 -16.99 16.72 9.37
CA HIS A 28 -18.07 15.75 9.24
C HIS A 28 -17.53 14.31 9.38
N VAL A 29 -17.76 13.68 10.54
CA VAL A 29 -17.34 12.28 10.78
C VAL A 29 -18.28 11.32 10.04
N VAL A 30 -17.76 10.70 8.99
CA VAL A 30 -18.49 9.82 8.07
C VAL A 30 -18.92 8.54 8.80
N GLY A 31 -20.21 8.24 8.76
CA GLY A 31 -20.83 7.13 9.49
C GLY A 31 -20.94 7.30 11.01
N GLY A 32 -20.43 8.39 11.58
CA GLY A 32 -20.45 8.62 13.03
C GLY A 32 -19.73 7.51 13.80
N ASN A 33 -20.38 6.94 14.82
CA ASN A 33 -19.83 5.86 15.64
C ASN A 33 -19.53 4.57 14.85
N SER A 34 -20.23 4.31 13.74
CA SER A 34 -19.98 3.14 12.87
C SER A 34 -18.81 3.34 11.90
N GLY A 35 -18.32 4.58 11.77
CA GLY A 35 -17.21 4.95 10.89
C GLY A 35 -17.45 4.65 9.42
N TRP A 36 -16.35 4.46 8.70
CA TRP A 36 -16.30 4.08 7.30
C TRP A 36 -16.10 2.55 7.17
N THR A 37 -17.21 1.83 7.05
CA THR A 37 -17.29 0.36 7.05
C THR A 37 -18.31 -0.10 6.00
N ILE A 38 -18.38 -1.40 5.70
CA ILE A 38 -19.49 -1.93 4.89
C ILE A 38 -20.79 -1.80 5.72
N PRO A 39 -21.84 -1.12 5.24
CA PRO A 39 -23.07 -0.95 6.01
C PRO A 39 -23.79 -2.27 6.27
N SER A 40 -23.89 -2.66 7.55
CA SER A 40 -24.76 -3.75 8.00
C SER A 40 -26.23 -3.32 8.20
N GLY A 41 -26.50 -2.01 8.12
CA GLY A 41 -27.83 -1.42 8.17
C GLY A 41 -27.78 0.09 7.88
N GLY A 42 -28.81 0.62 7.21
CA GLY A 42 -28.83 2.01 6.74
C GLY A 42 -27.90 2.26 5.55
N SER A 43 -27.59 3.53 5.26
CA SER A 43 -26.74 3.92 4.13
C SER A 43 -26.02 5.25 4.38
N TYR A 44 -24.88 5.43 3.70
CA TYR A 44 -24.16 6.72 3.69
C TYR A 44 -24.95 7.85 3.02
N SER A 45 -25.87 7.54 2.10
CA SER A 45 -26.80 8.54 1.54
C SER A 45 -27.76 9.09 2.61
N SER A 46 -28.26 8.25 3.53
CA SER A 46 -29.08 8.70 4.66
C SER A 46 -28.27 9.49 5.69
N TRP A 47 -26.99 9.16 5.89
CA TRP A 47 -26.07 9.97 6.69
C TRP A 47 -25.82 11.35 6.05
N ALA A 48 -25.68 11.42 4.73
CA ALA A 48 -25.43 12.66 3.98
C ALA A 48 -26.67 13.57 3.90
N ALA A 49 -27.85 13.01 3.67
CA ALA A 49 -29.11 13.77 3.52
C ALA A 49 -29.49 14.61 4.75
N ASN A 50 -28.99 14.23 5.93
CA ASN A 50 -29.21 14.95 7.19
C ASN A 50 -28.13 16.01 7.48
N ARG A 51 -27.32 16.41 6.48
CA ARG A 51 -26.18 17.32 6.62
C ARG A 51 -26.15 18.36 5.50
N LYS A 52 -25.45 19.47 5.76
CA LYS A 52 -25.05 20.44 4.74
C LYS A 52 -23.52 20.47 4.71
N PHE A 53 -22.96 20.46 3.51
CA PHE A 53 -21.52 20.49 3.28
C PHE A 53 -21.17 21.79 2.56
N SER A 54 -20.22 22.55 3.08
CA SER A 54 -19.77 23.82 2.51
C SER A 54 -18.33 23.74 2.02
N VAL A 55 -17.94 24.58 1.08
CA VAL A 55 -16.52 24.69 0.69
C VAL A 55 -15.66 25.02 1.92
N GLY A 56 -14.60 24.24 2.12
CA GLY A 56 -13.73 24.30 3.30
C GLY A 56 -14.08 23.33 4.42
N ASP A 57 -15.28 22.71 4.42
CA ASP A 57 -15.57 21.60 5.33
C ASP A 57 -14.63 20.41 5.08
N THR A 58 -14.45 19.56 6.08
CA THR A 58 -13.59 18.37 5.98
C THR A 58 -14.38 17.11 6.33
N LEU A 59 -14.41 16.14 5.41
CA LEU A 59 -14.88 14.79 5.68
C LEU A 59 -13.81 14.02 6.46
N VAL A 60 -14.20 13.36 7.54
CA VAL A 60 -13.32 12.52 8.36
C VAL A 60 -13.82 11.09 8.32
N PHE A 61 -13.07 10.22 7.66
CA PHE A 61 -13.38 8.80 7.50
C PHE A 61 -12.53 7.98 8.49
N ASN A 62 -13.19 7.42 9.51
CA ASN A 62 -12.56 6.55 10.50
C ASN A 62 -12.77 5.09 10.11
N PHE A 63 -11.70 4.36 9.82
CA PHE A 63 -11.74 2.94 9.43
C PHE A 63 -10.58 2.13 10.02
N GLN A 64 -10.59 0.80 9.81
CA GLN A 64 -9.47 -0.07 10.12
C GLN A 64 -8.50 -0.14 8.93
N ASN A 65 -7.24 0.23 9.17
CA ASN A 65 -6.16 0.18 8.16
C ASN A 65 -6.04 -1.24 7.59
N GLY A 66 -5.90 -1.36 6.27
CA GLY A 66 -5.77 -2.64 5.57
C GLY A 66 -7.05 -3.45 5.44
N VAL A 67 -8.19 -2.93 5.91
CA VAL A 67 -9.54 -3.53 5.71
C VAL A 67 -10.42 -2.62 4.85
N HIS A 68 -10.23 -1.31 4.95
CA HIS A 68 -10.89 -0.29 4.13
C HIS A 68 -9.89 0.79 3.70
N ASP A 69 -10.29 1.60 2.73
CA ASP A 69 -9.64 2.84 2.29
C ASP A 69 -10.71 3.85 1.83
N VAL A 70 -10.27 5.03 1.36
CA VAL A 70 -11.14 6.04 0.75
C VAL A 70 -10.55 6.49 -0.58
N ALA A 71 -11.29 6.26 -1.66
CA ALA A 71 -11.04 6.85 -2.98
C ALA A 71 -12.09 7.93 -3.27
N GLN A 72 -11.66 9.13 -3.64
CA GLN A 72 -12.52 10.09 -4.34
C GLN A 72 -12.51 9.75 -5.84
N VAL A 73 -13.67 9.72 -6.48
CA VAL A 73 -13.83 9.21 -7.86
C VAL A 73 -14.79 10.09 -8.69
N SER A 74 -14.87 9.83 -9.99
CA SER A 74 -15.89 10.45 -10.86
C SER A 74 -17.30 9.92 -10.55
N LYS A 75 -18.34 10.60 -11.04
CA LYS A 75 -19.73 10.08 -10.94
C LYS A 75 -19.89 8.70 -11.59
N ALA A 76 -19.30 8.52 -12.77
CA ALA A 76 -19.40 7.27 -13.52
C ALA A 76 -18.69 6.12 -12.80
N ASP A 77 -17.51 6.39 -12.22
CA ASP A 77 -16.79 5.42 -11.41
C ASP A 77 -17.54 5.10 -10.11
N TYR A 78 -18.13 6.10 -9.45
CA TYR A 78 -18.98 5.91 -8.27
C TYR A 78 -20.22 5.07 -8.56
N ASP A 79 -20.93 5.35 -9.65
CA ASP A 79 -22.16 4.63 -10.01
C ASP A 79 -21.86 3.16 -10.36
N SER A 80 -20.78 2.91 -11.11
CA SER A 80 -20.33 1.57 -11.51
C SER A 80 -19.51 0.82 -10.44
N CYS A 81 -19.10 1.49 -9.35
CA CYS A 81 -18.09 1.01 -8.41
C CYS A 81 -16.74 0.66 -9.06
N SER A 82 -16.35 1.40 -10.10
CA SER A 82 -15.00 1.35 -10.67
C SER A 82 -13.98 1.95 -9.71
N THR A 83 -12.88 1.23 -9.56
CA THR A 83 -11.75 1.51 -8.67
C THR A 83 -10.48 1.92 -9.45
N THR A 84 -10.64 2.17 -10.75
CA THR A 84 -9.53 2.26 -11.71
C THR A 84 -8.87 3.64 -11.74
N ASN A 85 -9.66 4.70 -11.58
CA ASN A 85 -9.24 6.10 -11.80
C ASN A 85 -9.57 7.01 -10.60
N PRO A 86 -8.97 6.79 -9.41
CA PRO A 86 -9.19 7.67 -8.27
C PRO A 86 -8.61 9.08 -8.52
N ILE A 87 -9.43 10.10 -8.24
CA ILE A 87 -9.04 11.52 -8.23
C ILE A 87 -8.12 11.79 -7.02
N LEU A 88 -8.41 11.12 -5.90
CA LEU A 88 -7.61 11.12 -4.67
C LEU A 88 -7.80 9.77 -3.96
N PHE A 89 -6.76 9.26 -3.31
CA PHE A 89 -6.78 7.95 -2.64
C PHE A 89 -6.06 8.01 -1.29
N VAL A 90 -6.68 7.47 -0.24
CA VAL A 90 -6.12 7.42 1.12
C VAL A 90 -6.39 6.05 1.75
N SER A 91 -5.34 5.25 1.94
CA SER A 91 -5.39 3.90 2.52
C SER A 91 -5.16 3.84 4.03
N THR A 92 -5.06 5.00 4.70
CA THR A 92 -4.78 5.12 6.14
C THR A 92 -5.82 5.96 6.87
N SER A 93 -6.28 5.43 7.99
CA SER A 93 -7.24 6.04 8.91
C SER A 93 -6.55 6.88 9.99
N PRO A 94 -7.14 8.01 10.43
CA PRO A 94 -8.36 8.62 9.90
C PRO A 94 -8.06 9.43 8.63
N ALA A 95 -8.72 9.10 7.51
CA ALA A 95 -8.57 9.87 6.29
C ALA A 95 -9.33 11.19 6.43
N ARG A 96 -8.67 12.32 6.12
CA ARG A 96 -9.22 13.68 6.21
C ARG A 96 -9.21 14.30 4.82
N ILE A 97 -10.37 14.65 4.29
CA ILE A 97 -10.52 15.18 2.93
C ILE A 97 -11.30 16.49 3.00
N THR A 98 -10.63 17.60 2.67
CA THR A 98 -11.24 18.94 2.63
C THR A 98 -11.96 19.18 1.31
N LEU A 99 -13.18 19.70 1.39
CA LEU A 99 -14.08 19.93 0.27
C LEU A 99 -13.77 21.30 -0.36
N ASN A 100 -12.84 21.31 -1.31
CA ASN A 100 -12.28 22.55 -1.87
C ASN A 100 -13.11 23.18 -3.02
N SER A 101 -14.22 22.57 -3.41
CA SER A 101 -15.07 23.01 -4.53
C SER A 101 -16.55 22.76 -4.27
N THR A 102 -17.42 23.46 -4.99
CA THR A 102 -18.88 23.25 -4.99
C THR A 102 -19.28 22.14 -5.97
N GLY A 103 -20.40 21.46 -5.68
CA GLY A 103 -20.98 20.41 -6.54
C GLY A 103 -21.01 19.04 -5.86
N GLU A 104 -21.31 17.99 -6.62
CA GLU A 104 -21.32 16.62 -6.11
C GLU A 104 -19.89 16.05 -6.03
N HIS A 105 -19.52 15.55 -4.86
CA HIS A 105 -18.27 14.83 -4.60
C HIS A 105 -18.60 13.38 -4.23
N TYR A 106 -17.92 12.43 -4.88
CA TYR A 106 -18.18 11.00 -4.73
C TYR A 106 -16.98 10.27 -4.13
N PHE A 107 -17.25 9.40 -3.17
CA PHE A 107 -16.25 8.63 -2.43
C PHE A 107 -16.66 7.15 -2.35
N LEU A 108 -15.71 6.24 -2.46
CA LEU A 108 -15.93 4.79 -2.30
C LEU A 108 -14.76 4.11 -1.58
N CYS A 109 -15.03 2.93 -1.04
CA CYS A 109 -13.98 2.00 -0.60
C CYS A 109 -13.58 1.12 -1.80
N ASN A 110 -12.28 1.09 -2.06
CA ASN A 110 -11.64 0.52 -3.24
C ASN A 110 -11.43 -1.01 -3.11
N PHE A 111 -11.65 -1.57 -1.92
CA PHE A 111 -11.61 -3.00 -1.67
C PHE A 111 -12.74 -3.73 -2.44
N THR A 112 -12.39 -4.87 -3.07
CA THR A 112 -13.28 -5.60 -3.98
C THR A 112 -14.63 -5.95 -3.34
N GLY A 113 -15.72 -5.45 -3.93
CA GLY A 113 -17.09 -5.67 -3.46
C GLY A 113 -17.57 -4.71 -2.36
N HIS A 114 -16.70 -3.95 -1.70
CA HIS A 114 -17.09 -3.05 -0.61
C HIS A 114 -18.01 -1.91 -1.10
N CYS A 115 -17.62 -1.23 -2.18
CA CYS A 115 -18.46 -0.22 -2.83
C CYS A 115 -19.83 -0.79 -3.25
N SER A 116 -19.84 -1.98 -3.86
CA SER A 116 -21.05 -2.68 -4.31
C SER A 116 -21.96 -3.11 -3.14
N ALA A 117 -21.37 -3.43 -1.99
CA ALA A 117 -22.06 -3.67 -0.73
C ALA A 117 -22.45 -2.38 0.03
N GLY A 118 -22.35 -1.21 -0.62
CA GLY A 118 -22.83 0.06 -0.09
C GLY A 118 -21.79 0.93 0.63
N GLN A 119 -20.51 0.54 0.69
CA GLN A 119 -19.43 1.38 1.22
C GLN A 119 -19.02 2.48 0.21
N LYS A 120 -19.99 3.35 -0.12
CA LYS A 120 -19.82 4.52 -0.98
C LYS A 120 -20.71 5.68 -0.51
N LEU A 121 -20.19 6.91 -0.63
CA LEU A 121 -20.78 8.16 -0.18
C LEU A 121 -20.80 9.17 -1.33
N MET A 122 -21.93 9.87 -1.51
CA MET A 122 -21.99 11.13 -2.26
C MET A 122 -22.34 12.26 -1.29
N VAL A 123 -21.69 13.41 -1.46
CA VAL A 123 -22.06 14.68 -0.80
C VAL A 123 -22.22 15.78 -1.85
N ASN A 124 -23.24 16.62 -1.70
CA ASN A 124 -23.38 17.85 -2.49
C ASN A 124 -22.88 19.04 -1.68
N VAL A 125 -21.89 19.75 -2.21
CA VAL A 125 -21.17 20.83 -1.54
C VAL A 125 -21.63 22.18 -2.06
N ILE A 126 -22.13 23.04 -1.17
CA ILE A 126 -22.54 24.41 -1.49
C ILE A 126 -21.39 25.40 -1.27
N ALA A 127 -21.49 26.59 -1.87
CA ALA A 127 -20.54 27.66 -1.63
C ALA A 127 -20.46 28.01 -0.14
N ALA A 128 -19.25 28.28 0.37
CA ALA A 128 -19.08 28.81 1.71
C ALA A 128 -19.90 30.11 1.85
N SER A 129 -20.70 30.23 2.91
CA SER A 129 -21.52 31.43 3.13
C SER A 129 -20.61 32.60 3.49
N SER A 130 -20.44 33.54 2.56
CA SER A 130 -19.50 34.66 2.65
C SER A 130 -19.99 35.79 3.59
N SER A 131 -20.37 35.45 4.81
CA SER A 131 -20.67 36.39 5.89
C SER A 131 -19.42 36.72 6.71
N SER A 132 -18.41 37.29 6.04
CA SER A 132 -17.28 37.95 6.69
C SER A 132 -17.27 39.42 6.24
N PRO A 133 -17.29 40.40 7.14
CA PRO A 133 -17.17 41.80 6.76
C PRO A 133 -15.79 42.04 6.15
N SER A 134 -15.73 42.77 5.03
CA SER A 134 -14.46 43.22 4.46
C SER A 134 -13.69 44.02 5.53
N PRO A 135 -12.39 43.75 5.75
CA PRO A 135 -11.57 44.59 6.62
C PRO A 135 -11.67 46.05 6.19
N ALA A 136 -11.96 46.95 7.13
CA ALA A 136 -11.95 48.37 6.85
C ALA A 136 -10.57 48.78 6.34
N PRO A 137 -10.44 49.71 5.35
CA PRO A 137 -9.14 50.11 4.82
C PRO A 137 -8.24 50.63 5.93
N GLN A 138 -7.17 49.89 6.25
CA GLN A 138 -6.19 50.32 7.23
C GLN A 138 -5.45 51.55 6.67
N PRO A 139 -5.35 52.67 7.42
CA PRO A 139 -4.66 53.86 6.95
C PRO A 139 -3.18 53.54 6.70
N SER A 140 -2.67 53.96 5.54
CA SER A 140 -1.28 53.72 5.14
C SER A 140 -0.31 54.49 6.04
N SER A 141 0.64 53.78 6.66
CA SER A 141 1.77 54.41 7.35
C SER A 141 2.62 55.23 6.38
N PRO A 142 3.17 56.39 6.78
CA PRO A 142 3.97 57.23 5.87
C PRO A 142 5.24 56.52 5.36
N VAL A 143 5.45 56.57 4.05
CA VAL A 143 6.73 56.17 3.43
C VAL A 143 7.78 57.25 3.73
N THR A 144 8.89 56.87 4.36
CA THR A 144 10.05 57.74 4.51
C THR A 144 10.87 57.76 3.20
N PRO A 145 11.36 58.94 2.75
CA PRO A 145 12.05 59.06 1.48
C PRO A 145 13.52 58.60 1.55
N PRO A 146 14.10 58.10 0.45
CA PRO A 146 15.54 57.82 0.37
C PRO A 146 16.35 59.12 0.18
N ALA A 147 17.29 59.39 1.08
CA ALA A 147 18.31 60.42 0.89
C ALA A 147 19.51 59.87 0.08
N SER A 148 20.16 60.71 -0.72
CA SER A 148 21.10 60.27 -1.76
C SER A 148 22.54 60.79 -1.59
N SER A 149 23.52 59.87 -1.57
CA SER A 149 24.95 60.10 -1.91
C SER A 149 25.75 61.05 -0.97
N PRO A 150 27.10 61.24 -1.14
CA PRO A 150 28.03 60.67 -2.14
C PRO A 150 29.36 60.07 -1.60
N SER A 151 30.22 59.64 -2.54
CA SER A 151 31.71 59.57 -2.52
C SER A 151 32.46 58.32 -1.98
N GLN A 152 33.38 57.85 -2.84
CA GLN A 152 34.59 57.04 -2.55
C GLN A 152 35.83 57.99 -2.51
N PRO A 153 37.11 57.55 -2.57
CA PRO A 153 37.81 56.30 -2.16
C PRO A 153 38.90 56.67 -1.08
N PRO A 154 40.10 56.05 -0.87
CA PRO A 154 40.72 54.84 -1.44
C PRO A 154 41.53 53.86 -0.51
N THR A 155 41.80 52.66 -1.05
CA THR A 155 43.00 51.80 -0.90
C THR A 155 43.48 51.19 0.45
N SER A 156 43.94 49.92 0.34
CA SER A 156 45.01 49.26 1.12
C SER A 156 44.72 48.82 2.58
N SER A 157 45.25 47.69 3.10
CA SER A 157 46.08 46.60 2.51
C SER A 157 46.24 45.38 3.47
N VAL A 158 46.79 44.27 2.95
CA VAL A 158 47.36 43.09 3.65
C VAL A 158 46.38 42.01 4.17
N PRO A 159 46.60 40.70 3.86
CA PRO A 159 45.91 39.56 4.47
C PRO A 159 46.73 38.87 5.59
N SER A 160 46.08 38.05 6.43
CA SER A 160 46.74 37.09 7.33
C SER A 160 45.83 35.89 7.67
N PRO A 161 46.38 34.74 8.13
CA PRO A 161 45.82 33.43 7.78
C PRO A 161 44.89 32.78 8.81
N SER A 162 44.27 31.68 8.38
CA SER A 162 43.41 30.79 9.17
C SER A 162 44.16 30.06 10.29
N PRO A 163 43.51 29.83 11.44
CA PRO A 163 43.79 28.68 12.31
C PRO A 163 43.14 27.42 11.74
N ALA A 164 43.84 26.29 11.78
CA ALA A 164 43.29 24.98 11.40
C ALA A 164 42.66 24.28 12.62
N SER A 165 41.55 23.57 12.40
CA SER A 165 40.94 22.67 13.40
C SER A 165 41.40 21.22 13.20
N ALA A 166 41.52 20.49 14.31
CA ALA A 166 42.14 19.16 14.38
C ALA A 166 41.35 18.04 13.65
N PRO A 167 42.02 16.93 13.25
CA PRO A 167 41.37 15.82 12.54
C PRO A 167 40.46 14.98 13.45
N THR A 168 39.38 14.45 12.86
CA THR A 168 38.49 13.47 13.49
C THR A 168 39.15 12.08 13.62
N PRO A 169 38.87 11.30 14.68
CA PRO A 169 39.39 9.94 14.83
C PRO A 169 38.99 9.01 13.67
N SER A 170 39.91 8.15 13.25
CA SER A 170 39.69 7.19 12.17
C SER A 170 38.76 6.05 12.59
N SER A 171 37.82 5.69 11.72
CA SER A 171 37.00 4.47 11.88
C SER A 171 37.87 3.21 11.83
N PRO A 172 37.50 2.12 12.54
CA PRO A 172 38.22 0.85 12.45
C PRO A 172 38.14 0.26 11.03
N PRO A 173 39.16 -0.52 10.60
CA PRO A 173 39.19 -1.10 9.26
C PRO A 173 38.04 -2.07 9.03
N SER A 174 37.43 -2.01 7.84
CA SER A 174 36.43 -3.00 7.40
C SER A 174 37.07 -4.39 7.24
N PRO A 175 36.32 -5.48 7.47
CA PRO A 175 36.83 -6.83 7.20
C PRO A 175 37.16 -7.01 5.70
N PRO A 176 38.07 -7.94 5.34
CA PRO A 176 38.45 -8.16 3.96
C PRO A 176 37.25 -8.46 3.06
N ALA A 177 37.18 -7.79 1.91
CA ALA A 177 36.13 -8.05 0.93
C ALA A 177 36.24 -9.50 0.40
N PRO A 178 35.13 -10.24 0.27
CA PRO A 178 35.15 -11.57 -0.35
C PRO A 178 35.61 -11.47 -1.82
N SER A 179 36.40 -12.45 -2.25
CA SER A 179 36.98 -12.51 -3.59
C SER A 179 35.90 -12.41 -4.69
N PRO A 180 36.14 -11.69 -5.80
CA PRO A 180 35.10 -11.41 -6.79
C PRO A 180 34.55 -12.67 -7.46
N ALA A 181 33.25 -12.87 -7.34
CA ALA A 181 32.49 -13.85 -8.12
C ALA A 181 32.57 -13.52 -9.63
N PRO A 182 32.44 -14.53 -10.53
CA PRO A 182 32.68 -14.34 -11.96
C PRO A 182 31.75 -13.31 -12.61
N SER A 183 32.26 -12.67 -13.68
CA SER A 183 31.73 -11.45 -14.29
C SER A 183 30.35 -11.60 -14.98
N GLY A 184 29.29 -11.61 -14.18
CA GLY A 184 27.93 -11.30 -14.60
C GLY A 184 27.28 -10.40 -13.54
N SER A 185 27.14 -9.09 -13.82
CA SER A 185 26.58 -8.15 -12.85
C SER A 185 25.11 -8.46 -12.57
N ALA A 186 24.79 -8.80 -11.32
CA ALA A 186 23.44 -9.14 -10.87
C ALA A 186 22.45 -8.00 -11.17
N THR A 187 21.42 -8.28 -11.96
CA THR A 187 20.41 -7.30 -12.35
C THR A 187 19.35 -7.18 -11.25
N THR A 188 19.08 -5.95 -10.80
CA THR A 188 17.95 -5.68 -9.90
C THR A 188 16.71 -5.31 -10.69
N TYR A 189 15.72 -6.19 -10.71
CA TYR A 189 14.42 -5.96 -11.36
C TYR A 189 13.40 -5.41 -10.36
N THR A 190 13.06 -4.13 -10.49
CA THR A 190 11.95 -3.52 -9.73
C THR A 190 10.61 -4.03 -10.25
N VAL A 191 9.87 -4.74 -9.41
CA VAL A 191 8.60 -5.39 -9.76
C VAL A 191 7.52 -4.33 -10.03
N LEU A 192 6.93 -4.38 -11.23
CA LEU A 192 6.09 -3.34 -11.86
C LEU A 192 6.70 -1.91 -11.92
N GLY A 193 8.00 -1.73 -11.65
CA GLY A 193 8.65 -0.43 -11.71
C GLY A 193 8.07 0.57 -10.70
N SER A 194 7.52 1.68 -11.19
CA SER A 194 6.92 2.75 -10.36
C SER A 194 5.61 2.34 -9.69
N SER A 195 4.84 1.40 -10.27
CA SER A 195 3.61 0.89 -9.65
C SER A 195 3.86 -0.03 -8.44
N GLY A 196 5.07 -0.58 -8.33
CA GLY A 196 5.49 -1.43 -7.22
C GLY A 196 4.71 -2.76 -7.11
N TRP A 197 4.85 -3.39 -5.95
CA TRP A 197 4.15 -4.61 -5.59
C TRP A 197 2.78 -4.24 -4.99
N THR A 198 1.74 -4.24 -5.81
CA THR A 198 0.37 -3.82 -5.46
C THR A 198 -0.69 -4.80 -5.99
N ILE A 199 -1.97 -4.61 -5.68
CA ILE A 199 -3.07 -5.25 -6.41
C ILE A 199 -3.28 -4.47 -7.72
N PRO A 200 -2.98 -5.03 -8.90
CA PRO A 200 -3.16 -4.34 -10.18
C PRO A 200 -4.63 -4.35 -10.63
N PRO A 201 -5.14 -3.27 -11.25
CA PRO A 201 -6.54 -3.20 -11.69
C PRO A 201 -6.90 -4.25 -12.77
N ASN A 202 -5.92 -4.66 -13.57
CA ASN A 202 -6.07 -5.71 -14.59
C ASN A 202 -5.70 -7.12 -14.09
N GLY A 203 -5.64 -7.31 -12.77
CA GLY A 203 -5.24 -8.57 -12.14
C GLY A 203 -3.85 -9.07 -12.56
N ALA A 204 -3.62 -10.38 -12.46
CA ALA A 204 -2.32 -11.02 -12.69
C ALA A 204 -1.73 -10.80 -14.11
N VAL A 205 -2.51 -10.27 -15.06
CA VAL A 205 -2.04 -9.87 -16.40
C VAL A 205 -0.91 -8.83 -16.31
N ALA A 206 -0.98 -7.88 -15.36
CA ALA A 206 0.08 -6.88 -15.19
C ALA A 206 1.45 -7.51 -14.88
N TYR A 207 1.49 -8.48 -13.96
CA TYR A 207 2.71 -9.22 -13.62
C TYR A 207 3.20 -10.11 -14.74
N ARG A 208 2.30 -10.80 -15.45
CA ARG A 208 2.64 -11.62 -16.63
C ARG A 208 3.29 -10.76 -17.72
N ASN A 209 2.68 -9.61 -18.04
CA ASN A 209 3.20 -8.70 -19.08
C ASN A 209 4.53 -8.06 -18.65
N TRP A 210 4.70 -7.71 -17.37
CA TRP A 210 5.97 -7.23 -16.84
C TRP A 210 7.08 -8.30 -16.88
N ALA A 211 6.75 -9.58 -16.64
CA ALA A 211 7.70 -10.68 -16.63
C ALA A 211 8.09 -11.17 -18.05
N ALA A 212 7.16 -11.13 -19.01
CA ALA A 212 7.31 -11.76 -20.33
C ALA A 212 8.59 -11.39 -21.10
N ASN A 213 9.03 -10.14 -20.98
CA ASN A 213 10.19 -9.61 -21.71
C ASN A 213 11.44 -9.49 -20.82
N LYS A 214 11.60 -10.34 -19.79
CA LYS A 214 12.74 -10.34 -18.86
C LYS A 214 13.45 -11.69 -18.83
N ASN A 215 14.78 -11.66 -18.82
CA ASN A 215 15.64 -12.84 -18.87
C ASN A 215 16.36 -13.04 -17.53
N PHE A 216 15.59 -13.43 -16.51
CA PHE A 216 16.08 -13.61 -15.14
C PHE A 216 17.18 -14.67 -15.06
N LYS A 217 18.19 -14.43 -14.24
CA LYS A 217 19.37 -15.29 -14.03
C LYS A 217 19.60 -15.59 -12.57
N VAL A 218 20.29 -16.70 -12.29
CA VAL A 218 20.80 -16.95 -10.94
C VAL A 218 21.78 -15.83 -10.56
N GLY A 219 21.55 -15.24 -9.39
CA GLY A 219 22.25 -14.04 -8.89
C GLY A 219 21.45 -12.75 -9.02
N ASP A 220 20.48 -12.64 -9.93
CA ASP A 220 19.63 -11.45 -10.07
C ASP A 220 18.76 -11.22 -8.82
N VAL A 221 18.27 -9.99 -8.65
CA VAL A 221 17.48 -9.57 -7.49
C VAL A 221 16.11 -9.06 -7.92
N LEU A 222 15.03 -9.58 -7.34
CA LEU A 222 13.71 -8.97 -7.40
C LEU A 222 13.58 -7.92 -6.29
N LEU A 223 13.21 -6.70 -6.66
CA LEU A 223 12.93 -5.59 -5.72
C LEU A 223 11.42 -5.31 -5.70
N PHE A 224 10.80 -5.59 -4.56
CA PHE A 224 9.38 -5.40 -4.31
C PHE A 224 9.17 -4.16 -3.43
N ASN A 225 8.76 -3.05 -4.04
CA ASN A 225 8.43 -1.81 -3.35
C ASN A 225 6.94 -1.79 -2.99
N TYR A 226 6.58 -1.59 -1.72
CA TYR A 226 5.20 -1.50 -1.25
C TYR A 226 5.10 -0.69 0.05
N GLY A 227 3.89 -0.26 0.42
CA GLY A 227 3.63 0.40 1.71
C GLY A 227 3.76 -0.57 2.88
N ASN A 228 4.40 -0.15 3.98
CA ASN A 228 4.60 -1.01 5.15
C ASN A 228 3.24 -1.43 5.75
N GLY A 229 3.06 -2.73 5.98
CA GLY A 229 1.80 -3.29 6.46
C GLY A 229 0.65 -3.32 5.45
N ALA A 230 0.82 -2.82 4.21
CA ALA A 230 -0.21 -2.92 3.17
C ALA A 230 -0.13 -4.24 2.39
N HIS A 231 1.09 -4.77 2.21
CA HIS A 231 1.38 -5.99 1.46
C HIS A 231 2.51 -6.79 2.13
N ASN A 232 2.71 -8.02 1.68
CA ASN A 232 3.91 -8.82 1.94
C ASN A 232 4.31 -9.57 0.66
N VAL A 233 5.49 -10.20 0.67
CA VAL A 233 5.95 -11.09 -0.40
C VAL A 233 6.13 -12.47 0.20
N ALA A 234 5.38 -13.46 -0.31
CA ALA A 234 5.53 -14.86 0.04
C ALA A 234 5.98 -15.64 -1.19
N GLU A 235 7.12 -16.33 -1.10
CA GLU A 235 7.54 -17.32 -2.10
C GLU A 235 6.81 -18.64 -1.82
N VAL A 236 6.27 -19.27 -2.87
CA VAL A 236 5.36 -20.41 -2.73
C VAL A 236 5.59 -21.46 -3.81
N THR A 237 5.05 -22.67 -3.62
CA THR A 237 5.07 -23.72 -4.63
C THR A 237 4.16 -23.36 -5.82
N LYS A 238 4.38 -23.98 -6.99
CA LYS A 238 3.53 -23.82 -8.18
C LYS A 238 2.04 -24.12 -7.90
N ALA A 239 1.77 -25.11 -7.05
CA ALA A 239 0.42 -25.46 -6.63
C ALA A 239 -0.21 -24.37 -5.75
N ALA A 240 0.51 -23.89 -4.74
CA ALA A 240 0.06 -22.82 -3.85
C ALA A 240 -0.11 -21.48 -4.58
N TYR A 241 0.76 -21.18 -5.56
CA TYR A 241 0.58 -20.07 -6.49
C TYR A 241 -0.70 -20.23 -7.32
N GLY A 242 -0.97 -21.44 -7.82
CA GLY A 242 -2.20 -21.75 -8.58
C GLY A 242 -3.46 -21.45 -7.78
N SER A 243 -3.56 -22.01 -6.57
CA SER A 243 -4.73 -21.88 -5.68
C SER A 243 -4.76 -20.60 -4.83
N CYS A 244 -3.71 -19.77 -4.86
CA CYS A 244 -3.49 -18.68 -3.91
C CYS A 244 -3.46 -19.13 -2.43
N SER A 245 -2.99 -20.36 -2.17
CA SER A 245 -2.74 -20.85 -0.81
C SER A 245 -1.63 -20.05 -0.13
N THR A 246 -1.94 -19.49 1.03
CA THR A 246 -1.00 -18.78 1.91
C THR A 246 -0.41 -19.69 2.99
N THR A 247 -0.86 -20.94 3.07
CA THR A 247 -0.39 -21.95 4.03
C THR A 247 1.01 -22.43 3.67
N SER A 248 1.93 -22.40 4.64
CA SER A 248 3.31 -22.89 4.53
C SER A 248 4.09 -22.35 3.31
N PRO A 249 4.33 -21.02 3.23
CA PRO A 249 5.18 -20.45 2.19
C PRO A 249 6.65 -20.89 2.37
N ILE A 250 7.40 -20.92 1.26
CA ILE A 250 8.84 -21.23 1.22
C ILE A 250 9.65 -20.14 1.92
N SER A 251 9.25 -18.87 1.73
CA SER A 251 9.76 -17.70 2.44
C SER A 251 8.66 -16.65 2.56
N LEU A 252 8.72 -15.81 3.60
CA LEU A 252 7.75 -14.74 3.86
C LEU A 252 8.46 -13.46 4.31
N ASN A 253 8.32 -12.38 3.55
CA ASN A 253 8.89 -11.08 3.86
C ASN A 253 7.78 -10.03 4.02
N THR A 254 7.65 -9.46 5.22
CA THR A 254 6.62 -8.49 5.57
C THR A 254 7.09 -7.03 5.48
N THR A 255 8.40 -6.78 5.63
CA THR A 255 8.98 -5.42 5.66
C THR A 255 9.40 -4.95 4.26
N PRO A 256 8.88 -3.81 3.74
CA PRO A 256 9.35 -3.23 2.48
C PRO A 256 10.61 -2.36 2.65
N PRO A 257 11.38 -2.15 1.57
CA PRO A 257 11.25 -2.83 0.28
C PRO A 257 11.89 -4.22 0.33
N THR A 258 11.13 -5.26 -0.05
CA THR A 258 11.65 -6.63 -0.03
C THR A 258 12.62 -6.85 -1.19
N ARG A 259 13.78 -7.45 -0.90
CA ARG A 259 14.81 -7.82 -1.87
C ARG A 259 15.01 -9.34 -1.84
N ILE A 260 14.74 -10.02 -2.94
CA ILE A 260 14.91 -11.48 -3.07
C ILE A 260 15.95 -11.75 -4.15
N THR A 261 17.10 -12.29 -3.75
CA THR A 261 18.11 -12.82 -4.69
C THR A 261 17.65 -14.18 -5.21
N LEU A 262 17.63 -14.33 -6.54
CA LEU A 262 17.29 -15.56 -7.23
C LEU A 262 18.47 -16.53 -7.16
N LYS A 263 18.48 -17.41 -6.16
CA LYS A 263 19.61 -18.32 -5.86
C LYS A 263 19.63 -19.60 -6.69
N THR A 264 18.54 -19.92 -7.38
CA THR A 264 18.31 -21.19 -8.10
C THR A 264 17.71 -20.94 -9.47
N SER A 265 17.89 -21.90 -10.36
CA SER A 265 17.29 -21.94 -11.70
C SER A 265 15.94 -22.63 -11.68
N GLY A 266 15.05 -22.29 -12.62
CA GLY A 266 13.71 -22.86 -12.75
C GLY A 266 12.59 -21.87 -12.43
N GLU A 267 11.38 -22.38 -12.22
CA GLU A 267 10.21 -21.55 -11.94
C GLU A 267 10.19 -21.06 -10.48
N HIS A 268 10.09 -19.75 -10.28
CA HIS A 268 9.87 -19.12 -8.98
C HIS A 268 8.52 -18.41 -8.95
N PHE A 269 7.80 -18.55 -7.84
CA PHE A 269 6.43 -18.04 -7.67
C PHE A 269 6.30 -17.22 -6.40
N PHE A 270 5.79 -15.99 -6.54
CA PHE A 270 5.60 -15.04 -5.46
C PHE A 270 4.13 -14.59 -5.41
N ILE A 271 3.56 -14.53 -4.20
CA ILE A 271 2.21 -14.03 -3.95
C ILE A 271 2.21 -13.02 -2.81
N CYS A 272 1.24 -12.12 -2.77
CA CYS A 272 0.90 -11.44 -1.53
C CYS A 272 -0.05 -12.34 -0.74
N ALA A 273 0.35 -12.68 0.49
CA ALA A 273 -0.37 -13.57 1.38
C ALA A 273 -1.41 -12.84 2.26
N PHE A 274 -1.70 -11.58 1.99
CA PHE A 274 -2.85 -10.88 2.57
C PHE A 274 -4.16 -11.46 1.99
N PRO A 275 -5.24 -11.63 2.78
CA PRO A 275 -6.49 -12.23 2.32
C PRO A 275 -7.04 -11.57 1.05
N GLY A 276 -7.28 -12.37 0.01
CA GLY A 276 -7.82 -11.91 -1.28
C GLY A 276 -6.79 -11.27 -2.24
N HIS A 277 -5.64 -10.77 -1.77
CA HIS A 277 -4.68 -10.04 -2.62
C HIS A 277 -4.14 -10.89 -3.78
N CYS A 278 -3.71 -12.12 -3.52
CA CYS A 278 -3.27 -13.05 -4.57
C CYS A 278 -4.40 -13.34 -5.58
N SER A 279 -5.64 -13.54 -5.10
CA SER A 279 -6.80 -13.84 -5.94
C SER A 279 -7.21 -12.65 -6.82
N ALA A 280 -7.07 -11.43 -6.29
CA ALA A 280 -7.18 -10.17 -7.05
C ALA A 280 -5.99 -9.91 -7.98
N GLY A 281 -4.99 -10.80 -8.01
CA GLY A 281 -3.91 -10.80 -8.99
C GLY A 281 -2.57 -10.27 -8.50
N GLN A 282 -2.37 -10.02 -7.19
CA GLN A 282 -1.06 -9.69 -6.62
C GLN A 282 -0.18 -10.96 -6.52
N LYS A 283 0.28 -11.43 -7.68
CA LYS A 283 1.03 -12.67 -7.87
C LYS A 283 1.95 -12.58 -9.09
N LEU A 284 3.19 -13.04 -8.94
CA LEU A 284 4.24 -13.05 -9.96
C LEU A 284 4.79 -14.47 -10.13
N ALA A 285 4.84 -14.95 -11.37
CA ALA A 285 5.61 -16.13 -11.75
C ALA A 285 6.74 -15.73 -12.70
N ILE A 286 7.93 -16.26 -12.49
CA ILE A 286 9.09 -16.08 -13.37
C ILE A 286 9.79 -17.43 -13.61
N ASN A 287 10.61 -17.51 -14.65
CA ASN A 287 11.54 -18.61 -14.87
C ASN A 287 12.98 -18.07 -14.90
N VAL A 288 13.88 -18.71 -14.14
CA VAL A 288 15.25 -18.26 -13.89
C VAL A 288 16.25 -19.16 -14.61
N SER A 289 17.20 -18.56 -15.30
CA SER A 289 18.18 -19.21 -16.19
C SER A 289 19.61 -19.22 -15.63
N GLY A 290 20.47 -20.07 -16.21
CA GLY A 290 21.86 -20.25 -15.77
C GLY A 290 22.00 -21.32 -14.67
N THR A 291 23.22 -21.76 -14.39
CA THR A 291 23.51 -22.70 -13.31
C THR A 291 23.76 -21.96 -12.00
N ALA A 292 23.18 -22.44 -10.92
CA ALA A 292 23.58 -21.99 -9.59
C ALA A 292 25.01 -22.46 -9.31
N THR A 293 25.93 -21.52 -9.06
CA THR A 293 27.25 -21.86 -8.53
C THR A 293 27.04 -22.47 -7.14
N ALA A 294 27.40 -23.74 -6.98
CA ALA A 294 27.33 -24.41 -5.68
C ALA A 294 28.15 -23.61 -4.65
N PRO A 295 27.76 -23.60 -3.35
CA PRO A 295 28.61 -23.10 -2.29
C PRO A 295 29.97 -23.79 -2.39
N GLY A 296 31.04 -23.00 -2.47
CA GLY A 296 32.35 -23.47 -2.92
C GLY A 296 32.99 -24.48 -1.97
N SER A 297 32.74 -25.78 -2.21
CA SER A 297 33.58 -26.86 -1.68
C SER A 297 35.01 -26.63 -2.14
N SER A 298 35.89 -26.28 -1.20
CA SER A 298 37.30 -26.02 -1.50
C SER A 298 37.93 -27.29 -2.10
N ALA A 299 38.39 -27.19 -3.34
CA ALA A 299 38.97 -28.32 -4.06
C ALA A 299 40.39 -28.61 -3.54
N THR A 300 40.51 -29.57 -2.62
CA THR A 300 41.80 -30.21 -2.33
C THR A 300 42.37 -30.83 -3.62
N PRO A 301 43.63 -30.57 -3.99
CA PRO A 301 44.20 -31.07 -5.23
C PRO A 301 44.35 -32.60 -5.23
N SER A 302 44.09 -33.21 -6.39
CA SER A 302 44.17 -34.66 -6.60
C SER A 302 45.50 -35.06 -7.25
N PRO A 303 46.23 -36.08 -6.74
CA PRO A 303 47.31 -36.74 -7.48
C PRO A 303 46.76 -37.76 -8.49
N SER A 304 47.50 -38.04 -9.55
CA SER A 304 46.99 -38.72 -10.75
C SER A 304 47.24 -40.25 -10.83
N SER A 305 46.49 -40.87 -11.75
CA SER A 305 46.86 -41.99 -12.65
C SER A 305 46.94 -43.46 -12.17
N THR A 306 46.00 -44.28 -12.71
CA THR A 306 46.27 -45.52 -13.52
C THR A 306 46.59 -46.85 -12.78
N PRO A 307 46.16 -48.06 -13.26
CA PRO A 307 45.04 -48.48 -14.13
C PRO A 307 44.14 -49.61 -13.53
N SER A 308 43.23 -50.19 -14.33
CA SER A 308 42.36 -51.36 -14.01
C SER A 308 43.06 -52.73 -14.07
N PRO A 309 42.38 -53.80 -13.58
CA PRO A 309 42.25 -55.07 -14.31
C PRO A 309 40.77 -55.47 -14.59
N THR A 310 40.51 -56.70 -15.06
CA THR A 310 39.37 -57.05 -15.93
C THR A 310 38.56 -58.29 -15.49
N SER A 311 37.28 -58.40 -15.91
CA SER A 311 36.39 -59.60 -15.93
C SER A 311 35.91 -60.14 -14.53
N THR A 312 34.79 -60.89 -14.35
CA THR A 312 34.19 -61.97 -15.18
C THR A 312 32.67 -62.23 -14.91
N THR A 313 31.91 -62.53 -15.99
CA THR A 313 30.65 -63.34 -16.22
C THR A 313 29.58 -63.67 -15.13
N THR A 314 28.30 -63.32 -15.44
CA THR A 314 26.98 -64.05 -15.50
C THR A 314 26.83 -65.49 -14.88
N PRO A 315 25.67 -66.03 -14.36
CA PRO A 315 24.23 -65.84 -14.73
C PRO A 315 23.12 -65.85 -13.59
N PRO A 316 21.78 -65.80 -13.90
CA PRO A 316 20.60 -65.83 -12.97
C PRO A 316 19.78 -67.15 -13.06
N PRO A 317 18.48 -67.31 -12.63
CA PRO A 317 17.55 -66.54 -11.76
C PRO A 317 17.26 -67.35 -10.44
N PRO A 318 16.05 -67.77 -9.91
CA PRO A 318 14.58 -67.56 -10.14
C PRO A 318 13.92 -66.68 -9.00
N GLY A 319 12.60 -66.60 -8.69
CA GLY A 319 11.31 -66.99 -9.30
C GLY A 319 10.21 -67.46 -8.29
N ASN A 320 8.90 -67.22 -8.58
CA ASN A 320 7.66 -67.63 -7.84
C ASN A 320 7.44 -67.05 -6.41
N SER A 321 6.22 -66.95 -5.82
CA SER A 321 4.80 -66.97 -6.29
C SER A 321 3.86 -66.38 -5.23
N ALA A 322 2.61 -66.01 -5.59
CA ALA A 322 1.53 -65.68 -4.63
C ALA A 322 0.87 -66.94 -4.02
N PRO A 323 0.07 -66.80 -2.94
CA PRO A 323 -1.38 -66.87 -3.18
C PRO A 323 -2.24 -65.89 -2.34
N SER A 324 -3.51 -65.75 -2.74
CA SER A 324 -4.60 -65.07 -2.03
C SER A 324 -5.21 -65.95 -0.91
N HIS A 325 -5.94 -65.36 0.06
CA HIS A 325 -7.34 -65.77 0.35
C HIS A 325 -8.11 -64.89 1.35
N LEU A 326 -9.44 -64.89 1.18
CA LEU A 326 -10.55 -64.62 2.12
C LEU A 326 -10.51 -63.37 3.03
N GLY A 327 -11.47 -62.47 2.82
CA GLY A 327 -11.75 -61.32 3.71
C GLY A 327 -12.78 -61.63 4.81
N ASN A 328 -13.27 -60.56 5.46
CA ASN A 328 -14.38 -60.62 6.42
C ASN A 328 -15.34 -59.42 6.20
N ARG A 329 -16.63 -59.60 6.52
CA ARG A 329 -17.67 -58.56 6.39
C ARG A 329 -17.92 -57.90 7.75
N GLY A 330 -17.40 -56.69 7.95
CA GLY A 330 -17.66 -55.88 9.15
C GLY A 330 -18.78 -54.87 8.91
N LEU A 331 -19.98 -55.14 9.41
CA LEU A 331 -21.09 -54.18 9.40
C LEU A 331 -21.00 -53.28 10.64
N PHE A 332 -20.94 -51.96 10.46
CA PHE A 332 -21.17 -51.00 11.53
C PHE A 332 -22.09 -49.88 11.05
N ALA A 333 -23.10 -49.56 11.86
CA ALA A 333 -24.15 -48.59 11.59
C ALA A 333 -24.31 -47.66 12.80
N THR A 334 -24.76 -46.43 12.52
CA THR A 334 -25.07 -45.36 13.50
C THR A 334 -23.86 -44.91 14.36
N ILE A 335 -23.78 -43.70 14.90
CA ILE A 335 -24.83 -42.74 15.32
C ILE A 335 -24.55 -41.34 14.78
N PHE A 336 -25.63 -40.64 14.35
CA PHE A 336 -25.64 -39.19 14.14
C PHE A 336 -26.33 -38.54 15.35
N THR A 337 -25.64 -37.68 16.09
CA THR A 337 -26.22 -36.87 17.19
C THR A 337 -26.42 -35.43 16.73
N SER A 338 -27.66 -35.10 16.36
CA SER A 338 -28.06 -33.72 16.06
C SER A 338 -28.16 -32.90 17.35
N PHE A 339 -27.32 -31.87 17.49
CA PHE A 339 -27.52 -30.82 18.50
C PHE A 339 -28.29 -29.65 17.89
N VAL A 340 -29.58 -29.57 18.22
CA VAL A 340 -30.38 -28.35 18.04
C VAL A 340 -30.20 -27.51 19.30
N VAL A 341 -29.68 -26.29 19.14
CA VAL A 341 -29.73 -25.26 20.19
C VAL A 341 -30.49 -24.06 19.62
N ALA A 342 -31.76 -23.98 19.97
CA ALA A 342 -32.54 -22.76 19.86
C ALA A 342 -32.62 -22.13 21.25
N LEU A 343 -32.15 -20.89 21.40
CA LEU A 343 -32.40 -20.06 22.56
C LEU A 343 -32.83 -18.67 22.07
N LEU A 344 -34.02 -18.28 22.50
CA LEU A 344 -34.60 -16.96 22.28
C LEU A 344 -34.16 -16.06 23.44
N TYR A 345 -33.66 -14.87 23.14
CA TYR A 345 -33.80 -13.63 23.92
C TYR A 345 -33.50 -12.43 23.02
#